data_AF-A0A8X7YC23-F1
#
_entry.id   AF-A0A8X7YC23-F1
#
_cell.length_a   1.000
_cell.length_b   1.000
_cell.length_c   1.000
_cell.angle_alpha   90.00
_cell.angle_beta   90.00
_cell.angle_gamma   90.00
#
_symmetry.space_group_name_H-M   'P 1'
#
loop_
_entity.id
_entity.type
_entity.pdbx_description
1 polymer ?
#
loop_
_entity_poly.entity_id
_entity_poly.type
_entity_poly.pdbx_seq_one_letter_code
_entity_poly.pdbx_strand_id
1 'polypeptide(L)'
;MGAVSNNDPQAQQWNKEYEEALKELEEEKKQVAMAEQWNKVCENDVNGRFWWDQPIDDMGLEELEEYVRAMEELKKNVAARENELTMANDHFGNQNMNHHLDLGVNGFSLENVLF
;
A
#
# COMPACT_ATOMS: atom_id res chain seq x y z
N MET A 1 13.80 -41.05 -18.97
CA MET A 1 13.08 -39.85 -18.50
C MET A 1 14.14 -38.78 -18.27
N GLY A 2 14.25 -37.82 -19.18
CA GLY A 2 15.27 -36.77 -19.11
C GLY A 2 14.89 -35.77 -18.03
N ALA A 3 15.74 -35.59 -17.03
CA ALA A 3 15.64 -34.50 -16.08
C ALA A 3 15.94 -33.20 -16.85
N VAL A 4 14.90 -32.41 -17.12
CA VAL A 4 15.04 -31.06 -17.66
C VAL A 4 15.77 -30.26 -16.59
N SER A 5 17.01 -29.90 -16.91
CA SER A 5 17.89 -29.12 -16.04
C SER A 5 17.32 -27.71 -15.90
N ASN A 6 16.63 -27.44 -14.79
CA ASN A 6 16.13 -26.11 -14.39
C ASN A 6 17.26 -25.15 -13.94
N ASN A 7 18.45 -25.26 -14.53
CA ASN A 7 19.66 -24.53 -14.12
C ASN A 7 20.19 -23.60 -15.22
N ASP A 8 19.32 -23.08 -16.09
CA ASP A 8 19.69 -21.97 -16.96
C ASP A 8 19.61 -20.66 -16.13
N PRO A 9 20.74 -19.97 -15.90
CA PRO A 9 20.75 -18.71 -15.15
C PRO A 9 19.80 -17.66 -15.72
N GLN A 10 19.57 -17.70 -17.04
CA GLN A 10 18.64 -16.80 -17.71
C GLN A 10 17.19 -17.15 -17.37
N ALA A 11 16.85 -18.44 -17.31
CA ALA A 11 15.53 -18.89 -16.88
C ALA A 11 15.27 -18.58 -15.40
N GLN A 12 16.29 -18.67 -14.54
CA GLN A 12 16.18 -18.28 -13.13
C GLN A 12 15.95 -16.77 -12.97
N GLN A 13 16.66 -15.95 -13.74
CA GLN A 13 16.48 -14.50 -13.75
C GLN A 13 15.07 -14.12 -14.23
N TRP A 14 14.59 -14.71 -15.33
CA TRP A 14 13.24 -14.47 -15.82
C TRP A 14 12.15 -14.93 -14.85
N ASN A 15 12.34 -16.07 -14.17
CA ASN A 15 11.40 -16.51 -13.14
C ASN A 15 11.34 -15.51 -11.99
N LYS A 16 12.49 -14.96 -11.58
CA LYS A 16 12.55 -13.94 -10.52
C LYS A 16 11.85 -12.64 -10.94
N GLU A 17 12.15 -12.13 -12.13
CA GLU A 17 11.48 -10.93 -12.67
C GLU A 17 9.96 -11.13 -12.80
N TYR A 18 9.54 -12.34 -13.20
CA TYR A 18 8.13 -12.69 -13.29
C TYR A 18 7.45 -12.74 -11.91
N GLU A 19 8.11 -13.30 -10.89
CA GLU A 19 7.60 -13.30 -9.52
C GLU A 19 7.50 -11.87 -8.94
N GLU A 20 8.49 -11.02 -9.21
CA GLU A 20 8.48 -9.61 -8.80
C GLU A 20 7.32 -8.84 -9.46
N ALA A 21 7.16 -8.99 -10.78
CA ALA A 21 6.05 -8.36 -11.51
C ALA A 21 4.67 -8.87 -11.05
N LEU A 22 4.56 -10.15 -10.69
CA LEU A 22 3.33 -10.69 -10.11
C LEU A 22 3.01 -10.09 -8.74
N LYS A 23 4.04 -9.88 -7.91
CA LYS A 23 3.87 -9.26 -6.59
C LYS A 23 3.40 -7.81 -6.72
N GLU A 24 4.03 -7.04 -7.60
CA GLU A 24 3.64 -5.64 -7.87
C GLU A 24 2.20 -5.56 -8.38
N LEU A 25 1.82 -6.41 -9.33
CA LEU A 25 0.46 -6.49 -9.85
C LEU A 25 -0.58 -6.83 -8.76
N GLU A 26 -0.23 -7.73 -7.83
CA GLU A 26 -1.10 -8.09 -6.71
C GLU A 26 -1.28 -6.91 -5.74
N GLU A 27 -0.24 -6.11 -5.50
CA GLU A 27 -0.30 -4.89 -4.70
C GLU A 27 -1.17 -3.82 -5.36
N GLU A 28 -0.98 -3.57 -6.67
CA GLU A 28 -1.82 -2.64 -7.43
C GLU A 28 -3.30 -3.06 -7.42
N LYS A 29 -3.59 -4.36 -7.62
CA LYS A 29 -4.96 -4.89 -7.55
C LYS A 29 -5.61 -4.63 -6.19
N LYS A 30 -4.86 -4.78 -5.09
CA LYS A 30 -5.36 -4.46 -3.74
C LYS A 30 -5.68 -2.98 -3.60
N GLN A 31 -4.83 -2.10 -4.13
CA GLN A 31 -5.08 -0.66 -4.10
C GLN A 31 -6.32 -0.28 -4.91
N VAL A 32 -6.48 -0.84 -6.11
CA VAL A 32 -7.67 -0.62 -6.95
C VAL A 32 -8.93 -1.14 -6.26
N ALA A 33 -8.90 -2.36 -5.71
CA ALA A 33 -10.06 -2.92 -5.00
C ALA A 33 -10.44 -2.08 -3.77
N MET A 34 -9.46 -1.53 -3.06
CA MET A 34 -9.71 -0.63 -1.93
C MET A 34 -10.34 0.69 -2.40
N ALA A 35 -9.86 1.29 -3.49
CA ALA A 35 -10.44 2.49 -4.07
C ALA A 35 -11.88 2.26 -4.59
N GLU A 36 -12.14 1.12 -5.24
CA GLU A 36 -13.48 0.73 -5.68
C GLU A 36 -14.44 0.50 -4.50
N GLN A 37 -13.96 -0.12 -3.41
CA GLN A 37 -14.74 -0.25 -2.19
C GLN A 37 -15.08 1.12 -1.59
N TRP A 38 -14.13 2.05 -1.56
CA TRP A 38 -14.38 3.42 -1.10
C TRP A 38 -15.43 4.14 -1.96
N ASN A 39 -15.32 4.05 -3.28
CA ASN A 39 -16.31 4.61 -4.20
C ASN A 39 -17.70 4.02 -3.96
N LYS A 40 -17.79 2.69 -3.79
CA LYS A 40 -19.07 2.01 -3.53
C LYS A 40 -19.68 2.39 -2.18
N VAL A 41 -18.86 2.61 -1.15
CA VAL A 41 -19.34 3.11 0.15
C VAL A 41 -19.91 4.53 0.01
N CYS A 42 -19.26 5.38 -0.78
CA CYS A 42 -19.73 6.74 -1.04
C CYS A 42 -21.00 6.77 -1.91
N GLU A 43 -21.15 5.84 -2.87
CA GLU A 43 -22.31 5.74 -3.76
C GLU A 43 -23.63 5.33 -3.06
N ASN A 44 -23.56 4.69 -1.89
CA ASN A 44 -24.76 4.28 -1.15
C ASN A 44 -25.40 5.43 -0.35
N ASP A 45 -24.70 6.56 -0.17
CA ASP A 45 -25.31 7.80 0.29
C ASP A 45 -25.87 8.55 -0.92
N VAL A 46 -27.13 8.99 -0.83
CA VAL A 46 -27.93 9.60 -1.92
C VAL A 46 -27.24 10.79 -2.61
N ASN A 47 -26.15 11.30 -2.03
CA ASN A 47 -25.39 12.45 -2.52
C ASN A 47 -23.92 12.17 -2.87
N GLY A 48 -23.43 10.92 -2.81
CA GLY A 48 -22.06 10.57 -3.17
C GLY A 48 -20.97 11.28 -2.35
N ARG A 49 -21.36 11.90 -1.22
CA ARG A 49 -20.55 12.80 -0.41
C ARG A 49 -20.48 12.27 1.01
N PHE A 50 -19.36 12.50 1.67
CA PHE A 50 -19.21 12.11 3.06
C PHE A 50 -20.23 12.84 3.94
N TRP A 51 -20.67 12.20 5.02
CA TRP A 51 -21.62 12.80 5.96
C TRP A 51 -21.09 14.11 6.55
N TRP A 52 -19.76 14.27 6.67
CA TRP A 52 -19.13 15.49 7.17
C TRP A 52 -19.05 16.65 6.15
N ASP A 53 -19.42 16.41 4.88
CA ASP A 53 -19.45 17.41 3.81
C ASP A 53 -20.85 18.02 3.60
N GLN A 54 -21.84 17.63 4.42
CA GLN A 54 -23.19 18.15 4.31
C GLN A 54 -23.30 19.57 4.90
N PRO A 55 -24.20 20.43 4.36
CA PRO A 55 -24.46 21.75 4.94
C PRO A 55 -24.88 21.66 6.40
N ILE A 56 -24.42 22.61 7.21
CA ILE A 56 -24.75 22.70 8.65
C ILE A 56 -25.67 23.88 8.98
N ASP A 57 -26.05 24.68 7.97
CA ASP A 57 -26.79 25.94 8.14
C ASP A 57 -28.17 25.75 8.81
N ASP A 58 -28.76 24.56 8.65
CA ASP A 58 -30.08 24.22 9.19
C ASP A 58 -30.01 23.47 10.54
N MET A 59 -28.82 23.24 11.11
CA MET A 59 -28.65 22.50 12.36
C MET A 59 -28.86 23.38 13.60
N GLY A 60 -29.58 22.85 14.59
CA GLY A 60 -29.72 23.44 15.93
C GLY A 60 -28.45 23.29 16.79
N LEU A 61 -28.40 23.98 17.93
CA LEU A 61 -27.24 23.96 18.83
C LEU A 61 -26.88 22.55 19.31
N GLU A 62 -27.87 21.76 19.73
CA GLU A 62 -27.65 20.39 20.21
C GLU A 62 -27.13 19.47 19.10
N GLU A 63 -27.65 19.63 17.88
CA GLU A 63 -27.18 18.88 16.70
C GLU A 63 -25.73 19.24 16.36
N LEU A 64 -25.38 20.53 16.45
CA LEU A 64 -24.00 21.00 16.25
C LEU A 64 -23.05 20.48 17.32
N GLU A 65 -23.47 20.42 18.59
CA GLU A 65 -22.66 19.86 19.69
C GLU A 65 -22.37 18.37 19.45
N GLU A 66 -23.37 17.59 19.05
CA GLU A 66 -23.18 16.19 18.69
C GLU A 66 -22.35 16.02 17.41
N TYR A 67 -22.52 16.90 16.42
CA TYR A 67 -21.72 16.89 15.19
C TYR A 67 -20.24 17.14 15.48
N VAL A 68 -19.92 18.09 16.38
CA VAL A 68 -18.54 18.32 16.85
C VAL A 68 -17.99 17.08 17.54
N ARG A 69 -18.76 16.44 18.42
CA ARG A 69 -18.34 15.20 19.10
C ARG A 69 -18.04 14.08 18.10
N ALA A 70 -18.90 13.92 17.09
CA ALA A 70 -18.70 12.94 16.03
C ALA A 70 -17.44 13.24 15.19
N MET A 71 -17.19 14.51 14.86
CA MET A 71 -15.99 14.95 14.13
C MET A 71 -14.70 14.72 14.94
N GLU A 72 -14.73 14.96 16.24
CA GLU A 72 -13.58 14.66 17.12
C GLU A 72 -13.27 13.16 17.15
N GLU A 73 -14.30 12.32 17.23
CA GLU A 73 -14.13 10.88 17.21
C GLU A 73 -13.62 10.38 15.86
N LEU A 74 -14.13 10.93 14.76
CA LEU A 74 -13.64 10.64 13.42
C LEU A 74 -12.14 10.95 13.28
N LYS A 75 -11.70 12.12 13.77
CA LYS A 75 -10.27 12.51 13.75
C LYS A 75 -9.39 11.50 14.50
N LYS A 76 -9.84 11.02 15.67
CA LYS A 76 -9.09 9.99 16.44
C LYS A 76 -9.00 8.68 15.65
N ASN A 77 -10.10 8.25 15.05
CA ASN A 77 -10.15 7.01 14.28
C ASN A 77 -9.24 7.06 13.05
N VAL A 78 -9.22 8.20 12.34
CA VAL A 78 -8.31 8.42 11.20
C VAL A 78 -6.84 8.36 11.65
N ALA A 79 -6.49 9.06 12.73
CA ALA A 79 -5.12 9.04 13.27
C ALA A 79 -4.69 7.65 13.75
N ALA A 80 -5.58 6.90 14.41
CA ALA A 80 -5.31 5.53 14.84
C ALA A 80 -5.02 4.62 13.64
N ARG A 81 -5.84 4.69 12.59
CA ARG A 81 -5.65 3.89 11.38
C ARG A 81 -4.38 4.28 10.61
N GLU A 82 -4.06 5.56 10.52
CA GLU A 82 -2.78 6.02 9.95
C GLU A 82 -1.60 5.41 10.70
N ASN A 83 -1.61 5.49 12.03
CA ASN A 83 -0.56 4.94 12.88
C ASN A 83 -0.45 3.41 12.75
N GLU A 84 -1.56 2.69 12.63
CA GLU A 84 -1.54 1.24 12.35
C GLU A 84 -0.89 0.92 11.00
N LEU A 85 -1.21 1.69 9.96
CA LEU A 85 -0.67 1.48 8.61
C LEU A 85 0.81 1.83 8.52
N THR A 86 1.27 2.89 9.19
CA THR A 86 2.70 3.24 9.24
C THR A 86 3.50 2.16 9.97
N MET A 87 3.00 1.66 11.10
CA MET A 87 3.62 0.54 11.82
C MET A 87 3.66 -0.75 10.99
N ALA A 88 2.60 -1.05 10.22
CA ALA A 88 2.56 -2.21 9.33
C ALA A 88 3.56 -2.07 8.17
N ASN A 89 3.68 -0.87 7.59
CA ASN A 89 4.65 -0.57 6.55
C ASN A 89 6.10 -0.69 7.06
N ASP A 90 6.37 -0.17 8.26
CA ASP A 90 7.69 -0.28 8.89
C ASP A 90 8.04 -1.74 9.20
N HIS A 91 7.05 -2.55 9.60
CA HIS A 91 7.25 -3.99 9.80
C HIS A 91 7.63 -4.70 8.49
N PHE A 92 6.95 -4.42 7.38
CA PHE A 92 7.27 -4.97 6.06
C PHE A 92 8.65 -4.51 5.55
N GLY A 93 9.01 -3.24 5.75
CA GLY A 93 10.33 -2.70 5.38
C GLY A 93 11.48 -3.34 6.16
N ASN A 94 11.25 -3.70 7.43
CA ASN A 94 12.27 -4.29 8.30
C ASN A 94 12.42 -5.82 8.13
N GLN A 95 11.41 -6.52 7.61
CA GLN A 95 11.57 -7.91 7.18
C GLN A 95 12.46 -8.06 5.93
N ASN A 96 12.59 -6.99 5.13
CA ASN A 96 13.45 -6.99 3.93
C ASN A 96 14.94 -6.77 4.23
N MET A 97 15.30 -6.27 5.43
CA MET A 97 16.70 -5.96 5.79
C MET A 97 17.40 -7.08 6.57
N ASN A 98 16.69 -8.15 6.93
CA ASN A 98 17.27 -9.30 7.64
C ASN A 98 17.85 -10.40 6.72
N HIS A 99 17.79 -10.22 5.40
CA HIS A 99 18.58 -11.02 4.45
C HIS A 99 19.88 -10.29 4.04
N HIS A 100 20.65 -9.82 5.02
CA HIS A 100 22.03 -9.39 4.78
C HIS A 100 22.93 -10.63 4.64
N LEU A 101 23.11 -11.09 3.40
CA LEU A 101 24.19 -12.01 3.04
C LEU A 101 25.49 -11.22 2.88
N ASP A 102 26.36 -11.38 3.86
CA ASP A 102 27.78 -11.08 3.77
C ASP A 102 28.41 -11.93 2.67
N LEU A 103 28.68 -11.32 1.52
CA LEU A 103 29.70 -11.78 0.58
C LEU A 103 30.48 -10.57 0.12
N GLY A 104 31.56 -10.31 0.84
CA GLY A 104 32.53 -9.29 0.51
C GLY A 104 33.22 -9.49 -0.84
N VAL A 105 33.81 -8.37 -1.27
CA VAL A 105 35.07 -8.31 -2.03
C VAL A 105 34.96 -8.68 -3.52
N ASN A 106 34.55 -7.70 -4.36
CA ASN A 106 35.47 -6.94 -5.22
C ASN A 106 34.71 -6.09 -6.25
N GLY A 107 35.06 -4.81 -6.31
CA GLY A 107 34.38 -3.79 -7.08
C GLY A 107 34.45 -4.00 -8.59
N PHE A 108 33.28 -3.94 -9.23
CA PHE A 108 33.18 -3.58 -10.64
C PHE A 108 33.21 -2.06 -10.73
N SER A 109 34.35 -1.53 -11.21
CA SER A 109 34.52 -0.12 -11.56
C SER A 109 33.60 0.23 -12.74
N LEU A 110 32.87 1.34 -12.64
CA LEU A 110 32.03 1.89 -13.71
C LEU A 110 32.81 2.61 -14.82
N GLU A 111 34.14 2.56 -14.81
CA GLU A 111 34.98 3.16 -15.84
C GLU A 111 35.43 2.11 -16.84
N ASN A 112 34.59 1.83 -17.84
CA ASN A 112 34.97 1.56 -19.24
C ASN A 112 33.75 1.18 -20.10
N VAL A 113 32.75 2.07 -20.16
CA VAL A 113 31.84 2.10 -21.30
C VAL A 113 31.79 3.53 -21.83
N LEU A 114 32.82 3.92 -22.58
CA LEU A 114 32.75 5.05 -23.51
C LEU A 114 33.67 4.78 -24.71
N PHE A 115 33.00 4.53 -25.84
CA PHE A 115 33.41 4.32 -27.24
C PHE A 115 34.27 3.10 -27.60
#